data_AF-A0A453LHE1-F1
#
_entry.id   AF-A0A453LHE1-F1
#
_cell.length_a   1.000
_cell.length_b   1.000
_cell.length_c   1.000
_cell.angle_alpha   90.00
_cell.angle_beta   90.00
_cell.angle_gamma   90.00
#
_symmetry.space_group_name_H-M   'P 1'
#
loop_
_entity.id
_entity.type
_entity.pdbx_description
1 polymer ?
#
loop_
_entity_poly.entity_id
_entity_poly.type
_entity_poly.pdbx_seq_one_letter_code
_entity_poly.pdbx_strand_id
1 'polypeptide(L)'
;IILAGDQQLAASTLHFPAQSKSAMDGGSSFQAFTAAAAMEMEEYLNWKKNAPVLYDLVVSHPLEWPSLTVQWLPSGSSASARSHRLVLGTHASDDSPNHLMLVDAVLPLPPRLAAAAAAEGRAVPAPSVSIGRSASHQGEVNRARCMPQRPYTVATKTCVDEVHVYHLGEDGDKGGADAVLRGHGAEGYGLAWSAMKEGFLLSGSYDKKICLWDLKAGNGAPVLDAQQVFEVM
;
A
#
# COMPACT_ATOMS: atom_id res chain seq x y z
N ILE A 1 -10.94 6.52 0.03
CA ILE A 1 -10.52 5.74 -1.15
C ILE A 1 -10.70 4.28 -0.78
N ILE A 2 -11.62 3.58 -1.42
CA ILE A 2 -11.70 2.12 -1.30
C ILE A 2 -10.76 1.59 -2.38
N LEU A 3 -9.59 1.12 -1.97
CA LEU A 3 -8.65 0.41 -2.84
C LEU A 3 -8.93 -1.07 -2.62
N ALA A 4 -9.78 -1.65 -3.46
CA ALA A 4 -9.99 -3.08 -3.49
C ALA A 4 -9.17 -3.64 -4.66
N GLY A 5 -8.36 -4.67 -4.39
CA GLY A 5 -7.86 -5.54 -5.46
C GLY A 5 -9.07 -6.22 -6.09
N ASP A 6 -9.17 -6.12 -7.41
CA ASP A 6 -10.31 -6.64 -8.13
C ASP A 6 -10.19 -8.17 -8.26
N GLN A 7 -11.11 -8.92 -7.64
CA GLN A 7 -11.27 -10.34 -7.95
C GLN A 7 -12.00 -10.57 -9.29
N GLN A 8 -12.50 -9.53 -9.98
CA GLN A 8 -13.26 -9.68 -11.23
C GLN A 8 -12.42 -9.98 -12.48
N LEU A 9 -11.09 -9.88 -12.45
CA LEU A 9 -10.27 -10.26 -13.62
C LEU A 9 -9.99 -11.78 -13.73
N ALA A 10 -10.31 -12.58 -12.71
CA ALA A 10 -10.14 -14.04 -12.77
C ALA A 10 -11.29 -14.78 -13.48
N ALA A 11 -12.40 -14.11 -13.79
CA ALA A 11 -13.60 -14.78 -14.31
C ALA A 11 -13.67 -14.88 -15.85
N SER A 12 -12.76 -14.27 -16.61
CA SER A 12 -12.92 -14.17 -18.07
C SER A 12 -11.83 -14.80 -18.93
N THR A 13 -10.73 -15.34 -18.38
CA THR A 13 -9.75 -16.06 -19.20
C THR A 13 -8.98 -17.09 -18.36
N LEU A 14 -9.61 -18.24 -18.10
CA LEU A 14 -8.90 -19.42 -17.63
C LEU A 14 -8.85 -20.44 -18.77
N HIS A 15 -7.76 -20.39 -19.55
CA HIS A 15 -7.32 -21.55 -20.32
C HIS A 15 -6.38 -22.35 -19.40
N PHE A 16 -6.93 -23.34 -18.70
CA PHE A 16 -6.13 -24.23 -17.86
C PHE A 16 -5.37 -25.24 -18.74
N PRO A 17 -4.04 -25.40 -18.59
CA PRO A 17 -3.34 -26.53 -19.16
C PRO A 17 -3.80 -27.81 -18.44
N ALA A 18 -4.18 -28.81 -19.21
CA ALA A 18 -4.60 -30.10 -18.68
C ALA A 18 -3.46 -30.78 -17.92
N GLN A 19 -3.63 -31.01 -16.61
CA GLN A 19 -2.89 -32.04 -15.90
C GLN A 19 -3.81 -32.96 -15.09
N SER A 20 -3.70 -34.24 -15.47
CA SER A 20 -4.09 -35.50 -14.82
C SER A 20 -5.29 -35.53 -13.87
N LYS A 21 -6.33 -36.23 -14.35
CA LYS A 21 -7.42 -36.82 -13.55
C LYS A 21 -6.87 -37.68 -12.39
N SER A 22 -7.23 -37.35 -11.16
CA SER A 22 -7.56 -38.37 -10.16
C SER A 22 -8.53 -37.85 -9.09
N ALA A 23 -9.67 -38.52 -9.01
CA ALA A 23 -10.66 -38.64 -7.93
C ALA A 23 -11.32 -37.36 -7.35
N MET A 24 -12.61 -37.23 -7.70
CA MET A 24 -13.57 -36.27 -7.18
C MET A 24 -14.01 -36.59 -5.74
N ASP A 25 -14.10 -35.55 -4.90
CA ASP A 25 -15.25 -35.31 -4.01
C ASP A 25 -15.32 -33.80 -3.68
N GLY A 26 -16.03 -33.01 -4.49
CA GLY A 26 -15.96 -31.52 -4.44
C GLY A 26 -17.23 -30.76 -4.85
N GLY A 27 -18.37 -31.44 -5.00
CA GLY A 27 -19.60 -30.81 -5.51
C GLY A 27 -20.25 -29.80 -4.56
N SER A 28 -20.13 -30.00 -3.24
CA SER A 28 -20.77 -29.15 -2.23
C SER A 28 -20.00 -27.85 -1.96
N SER A 29 -18.67 -27.91 -1.95
CA SER A 29 -17.80 -26.75 -1.71
C SER A 29 -17.84 -25.74 -2.87
N PHE A 30 -17.93 -26.21 -4.11
CA PHE A 30 -18.04 -25.35 -5.29
C PHE A 30 -19.37 -24.60 -5.36
N GLN A 31 -20.49 -25.25 -5.05
CA GLN A 31 -21.81 -24.58 -5.00
C GLN A 31 -21.90 -23.56 -3.87
N ALA A 32 -21.37 -23.88 -2.69
CA ALA A 32 -21.33 -22.94 -1.55
C ALA A 32 -20.49 -21.69 -1.88
N PHE A 33 -19.36 -21.86 -2.58
CA PHE A 33 -18.52 -20.75 -3.03
C PHE A 33 -19.27 -19.79 -3.98
N THR A 34 -20.05 -20.34 -4.92
CA THR A 34 -20.85 -19.53 -5.85
C THR A 34 -22.02 -18.79 -5.18
N ALA A 35 -22.62 -19.38 -4.14
CA ALA A 35 -23.70 -18.77 -3.39
C ALA A 35 -23.20 -17.60 -2.53
N ALA A 36 -22.05 -17.78 -1.84
CA ALA A 36 -21.43 -16.71 -1.07
C ALA A 36 -21.03 -15.51 -1.94
N ALA A 37 -20.38 -15.76 -3.08
CA ALA A 37 -20.01 -14.70 -4.02
C ALA A 37 -21.25 -13.97 -4.60
N ALA A 38 -22.34 -14.69 -4.85
CA ALA A 38 -23.59 -14.08 -5.30
C ALA A 38 -24.21 -13.17 -4.22
N MET A 39 -24.18 -13.60 -2.96
CA MET A 39 -24.66 -12.79 -1.82
C MET A 39 -23.80 -11.53 -1.62
N GLU A 40 -22.47 -11.65 -1.65
CA GLU A 40 -21.55 -10.52 -1.56
C GLU A 40 -21.79 -9.50 -2.70
N MET A 41 -22.05 -9.98 -3.91
CA MET A 41 -22.38 -9.12 -5.05
C MET A 41 -23.73 -8.42 -4.86
N GLU A 42 -24.74 -9.11 -4.32
CA GLU A 42 -26.04 -8.50 -4.01
C GLU A 42 -25.90 -7.39 -2.97
N GLU A 43 -25.17 -7.64 -1.89
CA GLU A 43 -24.85 -6.66 -0.85
C GLU A 43 -24.10 -5.45 -1.44
N TYR A 44 -23.08 -5.69 -2.26
CA TYR A 44 -22.33 -4.63 -2.95
C TYR A 44 -23.23 -3.77 -3.84
N LEU A 45 -24.12 -4.38 -4.63
CA LEU A 45 -25.05 -3.64 -5.50
C LEU A 45 -26.04 -2.81 -4.68
N ASN A 46 -26.51 -3.35 -3.55
CA ASN A 46 -27.38 -2.62 -2.64
C ASN A 46 -26.65 -1.44 -1.97
N TRP A 47 -25.40 -1.64 -1.53
CA TRP A 47 -24.56 -0.54 -1.04
C TRP A 47 -24.35 0.53 -2.11
N LYS A 48 -24.00 0.14 -3.35
CA LYS A 48 -23.72 1.06 -4.46
C LYS A 48 -24.92 1.92 -4.83
N LYS A 49 -26.14 1.37 -4.80
CA LYS A 49 -27.38 2.13 -5.02
C LYS A 49 -27.59 3.23 -3.97
N ASN A 50 -27.20 2.96 -2.72
CA ASN A 50 -27.38 3.87 -1.59
C ASN A 50 -26.19 4.82 -1.36
N ALA A 51 -25.02 4.53 -1.96
CA ALA A 51 -23.80 5.30 -1.77
C ALA A 51 -23.95 6.83 -2.02
N PRO A 52 -24.70 7.31 -3.02
CA PRO A 52 -24.91 8.76 -3.22
C PRO A 52 -25.67 9.45 -2.08
N VAL A 53 -26.41 8.69 -1.25
CA VAL A 53 -27.11 9.21 -0.07
C VAL A 53 -26.24 9.09 1.18
N LEU A 54 -25.38 8.08 1.23
CA LEU A 54 -24.57 7.74 2.42
C LEU A 54 -23.24 8.51 2.49
N TYR A 55 -22.69 8.95 1.36
CA TYR A 55 -21.36 9.54 1.30
C TYR A 55 -21.32 10.79 0.44
N ASP A 56 -20.62 11.82 0.91
CA ASP A 56 -20.28 13.00 0.11
C ASP A 56 -19.26 12.68 -0.99
N LEU A 57 -18.43 11.65 -0.78
CA LEU A 57 -17.39 11.23 -1.71
C LEU A 57 -17.12 9.72 -1.63
N VAL A 58 -17.25 9.05 -2.77
CA VAL A 58 -16.74 7.70 -2.98
C VAL A 58 -15.79 7.72 -4.18
N VAL A 59 -14.56 7.28 -3.95
CA VAL A 59 -13.57 7.06 -5.00
C VAL A 59 -13.19 5.59 -4.96
N SER A 60 -13.46 4.90 -6.07
CA SER A 60 -13.12 3.51 -6.32
C SER A 60 -12.10 3.46 -7.44
N HIS A 61 -10.97 2.82 -7.17
CA HIS A 61 -9.90 2.62 -8.16
C HIS A 61 -9.40 1.18 -8.04
N PRO A 62 -9.62 0.33 -9.05
CA PRO A 62 -9.11 -1.03 -9.03
C PRO A 62 -7.58 -1.00 -9.16
N LEU A 63 -6.91 -1.81 -8.37
CA LEU A 63 -5.48 -2.07 -8.49
C LEU A 63 -5.27 -3.40 -9.19
N GLU A 64 -4.21 -3.50 -9.99
CA GLU A 64 -3.80 -4.76 -10.64
C GLU A 64 -3.50 -5.85 -9.60
N TRP A 65 -2.80 -5.46 -8.53
CA TRP A 65 -2.46 -6.33 -7.41
C TRP A 65 -3.00 -5.76 -6.10
N PRO A 66 -3.41 -6.61 -5.14
CA PRO A 66 -3.85 -6.17 -3.83
C PRO A 66 -2.72 -5.46 -3.08
N SER A 67 -3.10 -4.56 -2.17
CA SER A 67 -2.18 -3.88 -1.26
C SER A 67 -2.49 -4.24 0.18
N LEU A 68 -1.50 -4.77 0.89
CA LEU A 68 -1.59 -5.04 2.33
C LEU A 68 -1.38 -3.77 3.18
N THR A 69 -1.03 -2.65 2.54
CA THR A 69 -0.73 -1.39 3.21
C THR A 69 -1.37 -0.20 2.51
N VAL A 70 -1.79 0.78 3.30
CA VAL A 70 -2.17 2.10 2.80
C VAL A 70 -1.78 3.13 3.84
N GLN A 71 -1.20 4.25 3.39
CA GLN A 71 -0.95 5.40 4.25
C GLN A 71 -0.99 6.68 3.45
N TRP A 72 -1.74 7.68 3.92
CA TRP A 72 -1.64 9.04 3.41
C TRP A 72 -0.31 9.67 3.81
N LEU A 73 0.35 10.36 2.87
CA LEU A 73 1.47 11.23 3.20
C LEU A 73 0.94 12.53 3.84
N PRO A 74 1.67 13.09 4.83
CA PRO A 74 1.43 14.44 5.30
C PRO A 74 1.39 15.43 4.12
N SER A 75 0.27 16.15 3.97
CA SER A 75 0.15 17.19 2.95
C SER A 75 0.95 18.42 3.39
N GLY A 76 1.94 18.84 2.58
CA GLY A 76 2.66 20.09 2.82
C GLY A 76 1.73 21.30 2.69
N SER A 77 2.03 22.41 3.38
CA SER A 77 1.20 23.63 3.40
C SER A 77 1.13 24.41 2.08
N SER A 78 1.60 23.84 0.96
CA SER A 78 1.53 24.50 -0.33
C SER A 78 0.08 24.64 -0.77
N ALA A 79 -0.34 25.89 -1.01
CA ALA A 79 -1.69 26.31 -1.38
C ALA A 79 -2.24 25.70 -2.70
N SER A 80 -1.52 24.75 -3.30
CA SER A 80 -1.97 23.86 -4.36
C SER A 80 -2.63 22.59 -3.75
N ALA A 81 -3.63 22.79 -2.91
CA ALA A 81 -4.42 21.76 -2.21
C ALA A 81 -5.27 20.87 -3.14
N ARG A 82 -4.67 20.28 -4.17
CA ARG A 82 -5.37 19.54 -5.24
C ARG A 82 -4.96 18.08 -5.35
N SER A 83 -3.73 17.73 -4.96
CA SER A 83 -3.25 16.34 -4.98
C SER A 83 -2.83 15.92 -3.59
N HIS A 84 -3.41 14.82 -3.13
CA HIS A 84 -2.99 14.11 -1.94
C HIS A 84 -2.21 12.87 -2.37
N ARG A 85 -1.27 12.42 -1.55
CA ARG A 85 -0.46 11.24 -1.88
C ARG A 85 -0.69 10.11 -0.91
N LEU A 86 -0.64 8.87 -1.43
CA LEU A 86 -0.69 7.64 -0.65
C LEU A 86 0.52 6.78 -0.95
N VAL A 87 0.98 6.03 0.05
CA VAL A 87 1.85 4.87 -0.15
C VAL A 87 1.00 3.62 -0.15
N LEU A 88 1.18 2.81 -1.19
CA LEU A 88 0.67 1.46 -1.33
C LEU A 88 1.82 0.49 -1.62
N GLY A 89 1.56 -0.80 -1.54
CA GLY A 89 2.48 -1.80 -2.04
C GLY A 89 1.72 -2.91 -2.73
N THR A 90 2.43 -3.79 -3.43
CA THR A 90 1.81 -4.95 -4.07
C THR A 90 1.99 -6.19 -3.21
N HIS A 91 1.04 -7.10 -3.35
CA HIS A 91 1.16 -8.51 -3.03
C HIS A 91 0.86 -9.27 -4.34
N ALA A 92 1.91 -9.49 -5.12
CA ALA A 92 1.85 -10.17 -6.41
C ALA A 92 2.29 -11.64 -6.30
N SER A 93 1.87 -12.48 -7.25
CA SER A 93 2.34 -13.87 -7.36
C SER A 93 3.85 -13.95 -7.64
N ASP A 94 4.48 -15.10 -7.34
CA ASP A 94 5.93 -15.33 -7.48
C ASP A 94 6.53 -14.96 -8.85
N ASP A 95 5.75 -15.08 -9.93
CA ASP A 95 6.18 -14.77 -11.31
C ASP A 95 6.07 -13.27 -11.68
N SER A 96 5.58 -12.43 -10.77
CA SER A 96 5.35 -11.00 -11.01
C SER A 96 6.13 -10.13 -10.02
N PRO A 97 6.76 -9.04 -10.49
CA PRO A 97 7.54 -8.18 -9.62
C PRO A 97 6.64 -7.44 -8.63
N ASN A 98 7.12 -7.29 -7.40
CA ASN A 98 6.45 -6.48 -6.41
C ASN A 98 6.97 -5.03 -6.43
N HIS A 99 6.10 -4.10 -6.06
CA HIS A 99 6.37 -2.67 -6.13
C HIS A 99 5.89 -1.95 -4.86
N LEU A 100 6.71 -1.01 -4.40
CA LEU A 100 6.29 0.06 -3.50
C LEU A 100 5.82 1.24 -4.36
N MET A 101 4.61 1.74 -4.12
CA MET A 101 3.97 2.72 -5.00
C MET A 101 3.62 4.00 -4.25
N LEU A 102 3.95 5.14 -4.87
CA LEU A 102 3.45 6.45 -4.50
C LEU A 102 2.30 6.82 -5.44
N VAL A 103 1.10 6.92 -4.89
CA VAL A 103 -0.13 7.17 -5.63
C VAL A 103 -0.57 8.61 -5.40
N ASP A 104 -0.87 9.32 -6.49
CA ASP A 104 -1.49 10.64 -6.46
C ASP A 104 -3.02 10.47 -6.50
N ALA A 105 -3.70 11.18 -5.61
CA ALA A 105 -5.15 11.23 -5.49
C ALA A 105 -5.61 12.68 -5.57
N VAL A 106 -6.28 13.01 -6.67
CA VAL A 106 -6.96 14.29 -6.85
C VAL A 106 -8.34 14.15 -6.22
N LEU A 107 -8.55 14.88 -5.12
CA LEU A 107 -9.84 14.93 -4.44
C LEU A 107 -10.67 16.12 -4.93
N PRO A 108 -12.00 16.01 -4.97
CA PRO A 108 -12.85 17.14 -5.36
C PRO A 108 -12.67 18.29 -4.37
N LEU A 109 -12.77 19.51 -4.90
CA LEU A 109 -12.83 20.70 -4.05
C LEU A 109 -14.14 20.70 -3.25
N PRO A 110 -14.11 21.16 -1.99
CA PRO A 110 -15.32 21.52 -1.27
C PRO A 110 -16.19 22.47 -2.12
N PRO A 111 -17.53 22.38 -2.09
CA PRO A 111 -18.43 23.14 -2.98
C PRO A 111 -18.13 24.64 -3.04
N ARG A 112 -17.79 25.23 -1.89
CA ARG A 112 -17.42 26.66 -1.78
C ARG A 112 -16.16 27.00 -2.58
N LEU A 113 -15.13 26.14 -2.53
CA LEU A 113 -13.88 26.35 -3.25
C LEU A 113 -14.04 26.07 -4.74
N ALA A 114 -14.87 25.08 -5.11
CA ALA A 114 -15.23 24.83 -6.50
C ALA A 114 -15.97 26.03 -7.13
N ALA A 115 -16.95 26.60 -6.42
CA ALA A 115 -17.69 27.78 -6.86
C ALA A 115 -16.78 29.01 -7.02
N ALA A 116 -15.87 29.23 -6.07
CA ALA A 116 -14.88 30.31 -6.16
C ALA A 116 -13.95 30.13 -7.38
N ALA A 117 -13.43 28.92 -7.61
CA ALA A 117 -12.60 28.62 -8.77
C ALA A 117 -13.35 28.86 -10.09
N ALA A 118 -14.61 28.43 -10.18
CA ALA A 118 -15.45 28.64 -11.36
C ALA A 118 -15.73 30.12 -11.62
N ALA A 119 -16.01 30.92 -10.59
CA ALA A 119 -16.20 32.36 -10.70
C ALA A 119 -14.94 33.10 -11.20
N GLU A 120 -13.76 32.57 -10.88
CA GLU A 120 -12.47 33.06 -11.36
C GLU A 120 -12.05 32.47 -12.73
N GLY A 121 -12.92 31.67 -13.38
CA GLY A 121 -12.61 31.02 -14.66
C GLY A 121 -11.56 29.91 -14.58
N ARG A 122 -11.22 29.43 -13.38
CA ARG A 122 -10.27 28.33 -13.16
C ARG A 122 -10.96 26.98 -13.32
N ALA A 123 -10.29 26.04 -13.98
CA ALA A 123 -10.79 24.68 -14.11
C ALA A 123 -10.80 23.96 -12.74
N VAL A 124 -11.91 23.27 -12.44
CA VAL A 124 -12.01 22.35 -11.29
C VAL A 124 -11.68 20.94 -11.80
N PRO A 125 -10.55 20.34 -11.38
CA PRO A 125 -10.17 19.02 -11.85
C PRO A 125 -11.15 17.96 -11.35
N ALA A 126 -11.45 16.98 -12.21
CA ALA A 126 -12.22 15.81 -11.80
C ALA A 126 -11.42 14.95 -10.82
N PRO A 127 -12.08 14.26 -9.87
CA PRO A 127 -11.39 13.34 -8.98
C PRO A 127 -10.70 12.22 -9.76
N SER A 128 -9.46 11.92 -9.40
CA SER A 128 -8.68 10.87 -10.05
C SER A 128 -7.71 10.22 -9.07
N VAL A 129 -7.34 8.98 -9.37
CA VAL A 129 -6.31 8.23 -8.67
C VAL A 129 -5.37 7.69 -9.73
N SER A 130 -4.07 7.91 -9.57
CA SER A 130 -3.05 7.46 -10.50
C SER A 130 -1.76 7.12 -9.78
N ILE A 131 -1.08 6.07 -10.23
CA ILE A 131 0.26 5.74 -9.72
C ILE A 131 1.24 6.79 -10.24
N GLY A 132 1.79 7.61 -9.34
CA GLY A 132 2.73 8.67 -9.68
C GLY A 132 4.15 8.16 -9.81
N ARG A 133 4.60 7.31 -8.86
CA ARG A 133 5.93 6.70 -8.85
C ARG A 133 5.87 5.28 -8.31
N SER A 134 6.79 4.43 -8.74
CA SER A 134 6.97 3.08 -8.20
C SER A 134 8.45 2.75 -8.04
N ALA A 135 8.76 1.94 -7.03
CA ALA A 135 10.08 1.37 -6.81
C ALA A 135 9.96 -0.16 -6.77
N SER A 136 10.93 -0.87 -7.32
CA SER A 136 11.00 -2.34 -7.22
C SER A 136 11.13 -2.74 -5.75
N HIS A 137 10.39 -3.77 -5.36
CA HIS A 137 10.40 -4.30 -4.00
C HIS A 137 10.67 -5.80 -4.03
N GLN A 138 11.59 -6.24 -3.19
CA GLN A 138 11.92 -7.66 -3.06
C GLN A 138 10.84 -8.34 -2.21
N GLY A 139 10.04 -9.19 -2.86
CA GLY A 139 8.88 -9.81 -2.23
C GLY A 139 7.74 -8.83 -1.96
N GLU A 140 6.70 -9.31 -1.30
CA GLU A 140 5.49 -8.54 -1.02
C GLU A 140 5.73 -7.40 -0.02
N VAL A 141 4.92 -6.34 -0.13
CA VAL A 141 4.95 -5.21 0.81
C VAL A 141 3.95 -5.43 1.93
N ASN A 142 4.37 -6.14 2.99
CA ASN A 142 3.52 -6.44 4.15
C ASN A 142 3.05 -5.19 4.90
N ARG A 143 3.91 -4.17 5.01
CA ARG A 143 3.56 -2.86 5.59
C ARG A 143 4.49 -1.79 5.04
N ALA A 144 3.99 -0.60 4.75
CA ALA A 144 4.81 0.56 4.38
C ALA A 144 4.45 1.79 5.24
N ARG A 145 5.44 2.48 5.80
CA ARG A 145 5.23 3.68 6.63
C ARG A 145 6.18 4.80 6.27
N CYS A 146 5.64 6.00 6.10
CA CYS A 146 6.37 7.24 5.86
C CYS A 146 6.96 7.79 7.15
N MET A 147 8.19 8.30 7.08
CA MET A 147 8.82 9.02 8.17
C MET A 147 8.10 10.37 8.37
N PRO A 148 7.63 10.71 9.58
CA PRO A 148 6.89 11.95 9.83
C PRO A 148 7.66 13.22 9.47
N GLN A 149 8.97 13.24 9.71
CA GLN A 149 9.84 14.40 9.47
C GLN A 149 10.27 14.53 8.00
N ARG A 150 10.30 13.42 7.25
CA ARG A 150 10.61 13.36 5.82
C ARG A 150 9.62 12.44 5.09
N PRO A 151 8.44 12.94 4.68
CA PRO A 151 7.34 12.12 4.17
C PRO A 151 7.65 11.21 2.98
N TYR A 152 8.66 11.52 2.18
CA TYR A 152 9.08 10.67 1.05
C TYR A 152 10.03 9.55 1.44
N THR A 153 10.55 9.54 2.67
CA THR A 153 11.30 8.40 3.21
C THR A 153 10.31 7.40 3.79
N VAL A 154 10.30 6.20 3.21
CA VAL A 154 9.32 5.14 3.51
C VAL A 154 10.07 3.89 3.93
N ALA A 155 9.75 3.35 5.11
CA ALA A 155 10.19 2.01 5.50
C ALA A 155 9.14 0.99 5.09
N THR A 156 9.57 -0.22 4.72
CA THR A 156 8.70 -1.35 4.40
C THR A 156 9.09 -2.61 5.15
N LYS A 157 8.07 -3.39 5.54
CA LYS A 157 8.22 -4.81 5.87
C LYS A 157 8.09 -5.63 4.60
N THR A 158 9.03 -6.56 4.43
CA THR A 158 9.06 -7.55 3.37
C THR A 158 8.40 -8.85 3.83
N CYS A 159 8.30 -9.84 2.94
CA CYS A 159 7.97 -11.24 3.27
C CYS A 159 9.19 -12.04 3.77
N VAL A 160 10.31 -11.38 4.06
CA VAL A 160 11.52 -11.96 4.64
C VAL A 160 11.93 -11.21 5.92
N ASP A 161 13.12 -11.49 6.44
CA ASP A 161 13.65 -10.97 7.70
C ASP A 161 14.20 -9.52 7.60
N GLU A 162 14.29 -8.96 6.41
CA GLU A 162 14.82 -7.60 6.21
C GLU A 162 13.71 -6.53 6.22
N VAL A 163 14.06 -5.33 6.68
CA VAL A 163 13.24 -4.11 6.56
C VAL A 163 13.91 -3.21 5.53
N HIS A 164 13.18 -2.72 4.55
CA HIS A 164 13.75 -1.84 3.52
C HIS A 164 13.37 -0.38 3.76
N VAL A 165 14.23 0.54 3.36
CA VAL A 165 13.97 1.98 3.38
C VAL A 165 14.13 2.51 1.96
N TYR A 166 13.16 3.30 1.52
CA TYR A 166 13.07 3.90 0.21
C TYR A 166 12.89 5.42 0.32
N HIS A 167 13.37 6.16 -0.67
CA HIS A 167 13.12 7.58 -0.88
C HIS A 167 12.32 7.76 -2.17
N LEU A 168 11.03 8.06 -2.04
CA LEU A 168 10.10 8.20 -3.16
C LEU A 168 9.99 9.64 -3.69
N GLY A 169 10.87 10.56 -3.27
CA GLY A 169 10.92 11.96 -3.71
C GLY A 169 11.68 12.15 -5.03
N GLU A 170 11.67 13.35 -5.60
CA GLU A 170 12.26 13.63 -6.94
C GLU A 170 13.71 13.15 -7.08
N ASP A 171 14.52 13.31 -6.02
CA ASP A 171 15.92 12.87 -5.94
C ASP A 171 16.10 11.35 -5.70
N GLY A 172 15.00 10.62 -5.54
CA GLY A 172 14.99 9.17 -5.39
C GLY A 172 15.25 8.50 -6.73
N ASP A 173 16.35 7.75 -6.81
CA ASP A 173 16.81 6.99 -7.98
C ASP A 173 17.10 5.54 -7.58
N LYS A 174 17.03 4.63 -8.56
CA LYS A 174 17.67 3.29 -8.61
C LYS A 174 16.91 2.09 -8.06
N GLY A 175 15.73 1.80 -8.59
CA GLY A 175 15.29 0.41 -8.84
C GLY A 175 15.28 -0.58 -7.67
N GLY A 176 15.27 -0.10 -6.42
CA GLY A 176 15.46 -0.91 -5.21
C GLY A 176 15.51 -0.05 -3.93
N ALA A 177 15.87 -0.65 -2.81
CA ALA A 177 15.91 0.00 -1.50
C ALA A 177 17.18 0.86 -1.34
N ASP A 178 17.05 2.04 -0.71
CA ASP A 178 18.16 2.91 -0.34
C ASP A 178 18.94 2.37 0.87
N ALA A 179 18.24 1.68 1.78
CA ALA A 179 18.86 0.97 2.89
C ALA A 179 18.11 -0.32 3.22
N VAL A 180 18.87 -1.35 3.62
CA VAL A 180 18.37 -2.64 4.12
C VAL A 180 18.73 -2.75 5.60
N LEU A 181 17.72 -2.91 6.44
CA LEU A 181 17.88 -2.98 7.88
C LEU A 181 17.74 -4.43 8.36
N ARG A 182 18.80 -4.92 9.01
CA ARG A 182 18.93 -6.30 9.50
C ARG A 182 18.73 -6.37 11.00
N GLY A 183 18.32 -7.54 11.48
CA GLY A 183 18.17 -7.83 12.91
C GLY A 183 17.05 -8.80 13.23
N HIS A 184 16.05 -8.90 12.36
CA HIS A 184 15.04 -9.95 12.46
C HIS A 184 15.53 -11.27 11.85
N GLY A 185 14.83 -12.36 12.15
CA GLY A 185 15.01 -13.68 11.53
C GLY A 185 13.73 -14.24 10.89
N ALA A 186 12.67 -13.43 10.81
CA ALA A 186 11.42 -13.77 10.15
C ALA A 186 10.70 -12.53 9.62
N GLU A 187 9.69 -12.73 8.78
CA GLU A 187 8.80 -11.67 8.33
C GLU A 187 7.91 -11.11 9.45
N GLY A 188 7.19 -10.03 9.15
CA GLY A 188 6.15 -9.54 10.04
C GLY A 188 5.56 -8.22 9.61
N TYR A 189 4.70 -7.66 10.46
CA TYR A 189 3.90 -6.48 10.13
C TYR A 189 4.17 -5.29 11.05
N GLY A 190 4.89 -5.44 12.16
CA GLY A 190 5.17 -4.34 13.08
C GLY A 190 6.12 -3.34 12.43
N LEU A 191 5.72 -2.07 12.28
CA LEU A 191 6.58 -1.03 11.69
C LEU A 191 6.10 0.36 12.13
N ALA A 192 6.99 1.13 12.76
CA ALA A 192 6.67 2.47 13.26
C ALA A 192 7.91 3.38 13.29
N TRP A 193 7.80 4.53 12.63
CA TRP A 193 8.77 5.62 12.78
C TRP A 193 8.52 6.38 14.09
N SER A 194 9.58 6.88 14.70
CA SER A 194 9.48 7.84 15.80
C SER A 194 8.99 9.19 15.29
N ALA A 195 7.92 9.71 15.89
CA ALA A 195 7.48 11.08 15.66
C ALA A 195 8.42 12.13 16.30
N MET A 196 9.21 11.73 17.30
CA MET A 196 10.04 12.65 18.09
C MET A 196 11.50 12.68 17.66
N LYS A 197 12.01 11.56 17.12
CA LYS A 197 13.41 11.43 16.68
C LYS A 197 13.46 11.01 15.22
N GLU A 198 13.83 11.96 14.36
CA GLU A 198 14.04 11.69 12.93
C GLU A 198 15.07 10.56 12.74
N GLY A 199 14.75 9.59 11.87
CA GLY A 199 15.62 8.45 11.57
C GLY A 199 15.44 7.24 12.49
N PHE A 200 14.72 7.37 13.61
CA PHE A 200 14.46 6.25 14.51
C PHE A 200 13.28 5.42 14.01
N LEU A 201 13.51 4.12 13.81
CA LEU A 201 12.52 3.16 13.34
C LEU A 201 12.45 1.96 14.27
N LEU A 202 11.23 1.54 14.62
CA LEU A 202 10.96 0.26 15.27
C LEU A 202 10.27 -0.69 14.30
N SER A 203 10.62 -1.97 14.37
CA SER A 203 9.81 -3.04 13.78
C SER A 203 9.67 -4.24 14.69
N GLY A 204 8.57 -4.97 14.51
CA GLY A 204 8.29 -6.22 15.19
C GLY A 204 8.00 -7.32 14.17
N SER A 205 8.45 -8.53 14.46
CA SER A 205 8.41 -9.69 13.57
C SER A 205 7.88 -10.95 14.28
N TYR A 206 7.56 -11.99 13.50
CA TYR A 206 7.19 -13.31 14.01
C TYR A 206 8.33 -14.06 14.71
N ASP A 207 9.57 -13.57 14.57
CA ASP A 207 10.73 -14.04 15.34
C ASP A 207 10.69 -13.68 16.84
N LYS A 208 9.61 -13.02 17.29
CA LYS A 208 9.38 -12.55 18.67
C LYS A 208 10.37 -11.46 19.11
N LYS A 209 10.99 -10.76 18.16
CA LYS A 209 11.87 -9.62 18.41
C LYS A 209 11.20 -8.30 18.08
N ILE A 210 11.63 -7.26 18.78
CA ILE A 210 11.45 -5.87 18.39
C ILE A 210 12.85 -5.31 18.11
N CYS A 211 13.05 -4.74 16.94
CA CYS A 211 14.32 -4.17 16.53
C CYS A 211 14.20 -2.64 16.42
N LEU A 212 15.23 -1.93 16.86
CA LEU A 212 15.37 -0.48 16.77
C LEU A 212 16.57 -0.13 15.89
N TRP A 213 16.37 0.78 14.94
CA TRP A 213 17.44 1.38 14.14
C TRP A 213 17.45 2.89 14.26
N ASP A 214 18.65 3.47 14.16
CA ASP A 214 18.88 4.90 13.94
C ASP A 214 19.57 5.08 12.58
N LEU A 215 18.78 5.52 11.58
CA LEU A 215 19.30 5.74 10.23
C LEU A 215 20.39 6.82 10.15
N LYS A 216 20.41 7.78 11.09
CA LYS A 216 21.44 8.82 11.10
C LYS A 216 22.77 8.27 11.57
N ALA A 217 22.75 7.34 12.53
CA ALA A 217 23.95 6.66 13.01
C ALA A 217 24.61 5.80 11.92
N GLY A 218 23.84 5.29 10.96
CA GLY A 218 24.35 4.52 9.82
C GLY A 218 25.11 5.33 8.77
N ASN A 219 25.10 6.67 8.85
CA ASN A 219 25.83 7.58 7.96
C ASN A 219 25.68 7.27 6.45
N GLY A 220 24.48 6.85 6.03
CA GLY A 220 24.18 6.52 4.63
C GLY A 220 24.65 5.12 4.18
N ALA A 221 24.99 4.22 5.10
CA ALA A 221 25.29 2.84 4.76
C ALA A 221 24.08 2.14 4.11
N PRO A 222 24.29 1.37 3.02
CA PRO A 222 23.21 0.67 2.33
C PRO A 222 22.65 -0.51 3.15
N VAL A 223 23.38 -0.96 4.17
CA VAL A 223 22.97 -2.02 5.08
C VAL A 223 23.25 -1.59 6.51
N LEU A 224 22.28 -1.77 7.41
CA LEU A 224 22.37 -1.38 8.82
C LEU A 224 21.83 -2.47 9.74
N ASP A 225 22.64 -2.93 10.68
CA ASP A 225 22.19 -3.84 11.74
C ASP A 225 21.40 -3.09 12.82
N ALA A 226 20.50 -3.80 13.50
CA ALA A 226 19.70 -3.25 14.59
C ALA A 226 20.61 -2.68 15.69
N GLN A 227 20.35 -1.43 16.05
CA GLN A 227 21.04 -0.76 17.15
C GLN A 227 20.68 -1.43 18.49
N GLN A 228 19.41 -1.83 18.64
CA GLN A 228 18.93 -2.58 19.80
C GLN A 228 17.93 -3.65 19.34
N VAL A 229 17.99 -4.81 19.99
CA VAL A 229 17.06 -5.92 19.80
C VAL A 229 16.45 -6.25 21.16
N PHE A 230 15.12 -6.22 21.24
CA PHE A 230 14.35 -6.60 22.41
C PHE A 230 13.68 -7.94 22.13
N GLU A 231 13.85 -8.90 23.03
CA GLU A 231 13.24 -10.22 22.95
C GLU A 231 12.68 -10.61 24.31
N VAL A 232 11.55 -11.33 24.31
CA VAL A 232 10.98 -11.87 25.55
C VAL A 232 11.76 -13.14 25.89
N MET A 233 12.40 -13.13 27.06
CA MET A 233 13.07 -14.30 27.65
C MET A 233 12.08 -15.42 27.98
#